data_AF-A0A0C2K4V3-F1
#
_entry.id   AF-A0A0C2K4V3-F1
#
_cell.length_a   1.000
_cell.length_b   1.000
_cell.length_c   1.000
_cell.angle_alpha   90.00
_cell.angle_beta   90.00
_cell.angle_gamma   90.00
#
_symmetry.space_group_name_H-M   'P 1'
#
loop_
_entity.id
_entity.type
_entity.pdbx_description
1 polymer ?
#
loop_
_entity_poly.entity_id
_entity_poly.type
_entity_poly.pdbx_seq_one_letter_code
_entity_poly.pdbx_strand_id
1 'polypeptide(L)'
;MPYYNGKWHLYSEAERREYGRQQREHLSQMWHKTWISKTGLKQERNWTDTMIKSLLEGKEQNAGKIKAYKRTLIARIEKTKKFQVAMAERVAKQQKKRKV
;
A
#
# COMPACT_ATOMS: atom_id res chain seq x y z
N MET A 1 -17.64 31.04 29.10
CA MET A 1 -17.75 31.26 27.64
C MET A 1 -18.89 30.38 27.10
N PRO A 2 -20.03 30.96 26.67
CA PRO A 2 -21.27 30.21 26.45
C PRO A 2 -21.58 29.86 24.97
N TYR A 3 -20.59 29.78 24.07
CA TYR A 3 -20.84 29.69 22.61
C TYR A 3 -20.31 28.40 21.96
N TYR A 4 -20.50 27.27 22.61
CA TYR A 4 -19.98 25.99 22.13
C TYR A 4 -21.02 24.89 22.41
N ASN A 5 -22.11 24.89 21.62
CA ASN A 5 -23.26 23.98 21.73
C ASN A 5 -23.14 22.79 20.75
N GLY A 6 -22.03 22.05 20.81
CA GLY A 6 -21.85 20.80 20.06
C GLY A 6 -21.67 19.59 20.98
N LYS A 7 -22.11 18.39 20.56
CA LYS A 7 -21.89 17.12 21.30
C LYS A 7 -20.42 16.81 21.68
N TRP A 8 -19.47 17.57 21.14
CA TRP A 8 -18.03 17.40 21.32
C TRP A 8 -17.51 17.78 22.72
N HIS A 9 -18.26 18.55 23.52
CA HIS A 9 -17.88 18.92 24.89
C HIS A 9 -17.99 17.77 25.90
N LEU A 10 -18.72 16.71 25.55
CA LEU A 10 -18.88 15.51 26.39
C LEU A 10 -17.64 14.60 26.33
N TYR A 11 -16.77 14.80 25.34
CA TYR A 11 -15.54 14.04 25.17
C TYR A 11 -14.33 14.87 25.60
N SER A 12 -13.45 14.26 26.37
CA SER A 12 -12.12 14.77 26.72
C SER A 12 -11.31 15.06 25.46
N GLU A 13 -10.33 15.96 25.57
CA GLU A 13 -9.43 16.29 24.46
C GLU A 13 -8.68 15.04 23.94
N ALA A 14 -8.40 14.08 24.82
CA ALA A 14 -7.80 12.80 24.48
C ALA A 14 -8.69 11.96 23.56
N GLU A 15 -9.97 11.81 23.89
CA GLU A 15 -10.95 11.06 23.09
C GLU A 15 -11.14 11.68 21.70
N ARG A 16 -11.11 13.02 21.58
CA ARG A 16 -11.18 13.70 20.27
C ARG A 16 -9.97 13.41 19.40
N ARG A 17 -8.76 13.43 19.98
CA ARG A 17 -7.52 13.07 19.25
C ARG A 17 -7.54 11.60 18.83
N GLU A 18 -8.03 10.72 19.70
CA GLU A 18 -8.12 9.30 19.42
C GLU A 18 -9.13 8.99 18.31
N TYR A 19 -10.33 9.58 18.35
CA TYR A 19 -11.29 9.49 17.26
C TYR A 19 -10.69 9.97 15.93
N GLY A 20 -10.00 11.11 15.95
CA GLY A 20 -9.28 11.62 14.77
C GLY A 20 -8.21 10.66 14.24
N ARG A 21 -7.47 9.97 15.13
CA ARG A 21 -6.50 8.93 14.73
C ARG A 21 -7.20 7.72 14.10
N GLN A 22 -8.26 7.22 14.73
CA GLN A 22 -9.02 6.07 14.21
C GLN A 22 -9.61 6.35 12.83
N GLN A 23 -10.15 7.55 12.60
CA GLN A 23 -10.67 7.94 11.28
C GLN A 23 -9.56 7.98 10.22
N ARG A 24 -8.39 8.53 10.54
CA ARG A 24 -7.24 8.55 9.61
C ARG A 24 -6.74 7.13 9.30
N GLU A 25 -6.69 6.28 10.31
CA GLU A 25 -6.28 4.88 10.14
C GLU A 25 -7.29 4.12 9.29
N HIS A 26 -8.59 4.29 9.52
CA HIS A 26 -9.64 3.69 8.72
C HIS A 26 -9.54 4.11 7.24
N LEU A 27 -9.36 5.40 6.97
CA LEU A 27 -9.16 5.91 5.61
C LEU A 27 -7.89 5.33 4.96
N SER A 28 -6.80 5.20 5.73
CA SER A 28 -5.57 4.56 5.25
C SER A 28 -5.83 3.09 4.90
N GLN A 29 -6.49 2.32 5.76
CA GLN A 29 -6.83 0.92 5.50
C GLN A 29 -7.71 0.78 4.25
N MET A 30 -8.71 1.64 4.08
CA MET A 30 -9.58 1.65 2.90
C MET A 30 -8.80 1.98 1.62
N TRP A 31 -7.84 2.89 1.70
CA TRP A 31 -6.92 3.17 0.59
C TRP A 31 -6.07 1.93 0.25
N HIS A 32 -5.48 1.28 1.25
CA HIS A 32 -4.63 0.08 1.07
C HIS A 32 -5.39 -1.17 0.63
N LYS A 33 -6.72 -1.23 0.78
CA LYS A 33 -7.54 -2.30 0.18
C LYS A 33 -7.54 -2.22 -1.34
N THR A 34 -7.59 -1.01 -1.88
CA THR A 34 -7.73 -0.77 -3.33
C THR A 34 -6.38 -0.57 -4.02
N TRP A 35 -5.45 0.11 -3.34
CA TRP A 35 -4.23 0.64 -3.90
C TRP A 35 -2.99 0.08 -3.23
N ILE A 36 -1.90 -0.02 -3.99
CA ILE A 36 -0.57 -0.33 -3.47
C ILE A 36 0.47 0.59 -4.12
N SER A 37 1.32 1.18 -3.30
CA SER A 37 2.39 2.08 -3.76
C SER A 37 3.57 1.29 -4.30
N LYS A 38 4.48 1.97 -5.02
CA LYS A 38 5.76 1.39 -5.46
C LYS A 38 6.56 0.81 -4.28
N THR A 39 6.59 1.52 -3.16
CA THR A 39 7.28 1.08 -1.93
C THR A 39 6.61 -0.16 -1.34
N GLY A 40 5.27 -0.20 -1.29
CA GLY A 40 4.51 -1.36 -0.83
C GLY A 40 4.77 -2.60 -1.69
N LEU A 41 4.90 -2.46 -3.02
CA LEU A 41 5.26 -3.58 -3.90
C LEU A 41 6.64 -4.17 -3.57
N LYS A 42 7.62 -3.34 -3.24
CA LYS A 42 8.96 -3.82 -2.86
C LYS A 42 8.98 -4.52 -1.51
N GLN A 43 8.30 -3.93 -0.52
CA GLN A 43 8.32 -4.41 0.87
C GLN A 43 7.38 -5.60 1.08
N GLU A 44 6.11 -5.50 0.67
CA GLU A 44 5.10 -6.53 0.92
C GLU A 44 5.16 -7.68 -0.09
N ARG A 45 5.55 -7.40 -1.34
CA ARG A 45 5.45 -8.35 -2.45
C ARG A 45 6.81 -8.75 -3.03
N ASN A 46 7.91 -8.24 -2.49
CA ASN A 46 9.28 -8.53 -2.95
C ASN A 46 9.54 -8.19 -4.43
N TRP A 47 8.82 -7.21 -4.99
CA TRP A 47 9.05 -6.77 -6.37
C TRP A 47 10.37 -6.01 -6.50
N THR A 48 11.00 -6.06 -7.67
CA THR A 48 12.16 -5.23 -8.03
C THR A 48 11.76 -4.01 -8.85
N ASP A 49 12.61 -2.97 -8.85
CA ASP A 49 12.45 -1.85 -9.78
C ASP A 49 12.40 -2.29 -11.24
N THR A 50 13.16 -3.34 -11.61
CA THR A 50 13.15 -3.90 -12.97
C THR A 50 11.82 -4.54 -13.33
N MET A 51 11.20 -5.30 -12.42
CA MET A 51 9.89 -5.91 -12.62
C MET A 51 8.77 -4.86 -12.64
N ILE A 52 8.88 -3.84 -11.79
CA ILE A 52 7.95 -2.71 -11.79
C ILE A 52 8.04 -1.98 -13.12
N LYS A 53 9.25 -1.69 -13.62
CA LYS A 53 9.42 -1.06 -14.93
C LYS A 53 8.86 -1.94 -16.06
N SER A 54 9.24 -3.21 -16.14
CA SER A 54 8.81 -4.05 -17.27
C SER A 54 7.32 -4.40 -17.29
N LEU A 55 6.66 -4.50 -16.12
CA LEU A 55 5.28 -4.99 -16.03
C LEU A 55 4.25 -3.90 -15.71
N LEU A 56 4.69 -2.78 -15.09
CA LEU A 56 3.82 -1.71 -14.58
C LEU A 56 4.08 -0.33 -15.20
N GLU A 57 5.04 -0.20 -16.13
CA GLU A 57 5.26 1.06 -16.83
C GLU A 57 3.97 1.54 -17.52
N GLY A 58 3.63 2.82 -17.29
CA GLY A 58 2.41 3.44 -17.77
C GLY A 58 1.10 3.03 -17.06
N LYS A 59 1.14 2.08 -16.11
CA LYS A 59 -0.06 1.60 -15.39
C LYS A 59 -0.30 2.29 -14.04
N GLU A 60 0.53 3.27 -13.71
CA GLU A 60 0.37 4.11 -12.53
C GLU A 60 -0.91 4.95 -12.64
N GLN A 61 -1.67 5.02 -11.55
CA GLN A 61 -2.88 5.83 -11.47
C GLN A 61 -2.77 6.81 -10.30
N ASN A 62 -3.42 7.96 -10.44
CA ASN A 62 -3.52 8.94 -9.38
C ASN A 62 -4.42 8.40 -8.27
N ALA A 63 -3.84 8.04 -7.13
CA ALA A 63 -4.54 7.49 -5.97
C ALA A 63 -4.66 8.54 -4.86
N GLY A 64 -4.90 9.80 -5.23
CA GLY A 64 -4.91 10.95 -4.32
C GLY A 64 -3.53 11.56 -4.19
N LYS A 65 -2.92 11.47 -3.00
CA LYS A 65 -1.64 12.14 -2.68
C LYS A 65 -0.44 11.56 -3.42
N ILE A 66 -0.50 10.30 -3.85
CA ILE A 66 0.59 9.60 -4.52
C ILE A 66 0.08 8.83 -5.73
N LYS A 67 0.97 8.55 -6.67
CA LYS A 67 0.73 7.56 -7.72
C LYS A 67 0.83 6.16 -7.13
N ALA A 68 -0.14 5.31 -7.48
CA ALA A 68 -0.21 3.93 -7.00
C ALA A 68 -0.80 3.02 -8.07
N TYR A 69 -0.75 1.72 -7.81
CA TYR A 69 -1.29 0.69 -8.68
C TYR A 69 -2.52 0.05 -8.02
N LYS A 70 -3.53 -0.32 -8.82
CA LYS A 70 -4.68 -1.08 -8.31
C LYS A 70 -4.23 -2.47 -7.90
N ARG A 71 -4.59 -2.91 -6.70
CA ARG A 71 -4.28 -4.28 -6.23
C ARG A 71 -4.84 -5.38 -7.14
N THR A 72 -5.99 -5.14 -7.77
CA THR A 72 -6.58 -6.08 -8.76
C THR A 72 -5.69 -6.28 -9.99
N LEU A 73 -5.03 -5.22 -10.45
CA LEU A 73 -4.09 -5.27 -11.56
C LEU A 73 -2.82 -6.02 -11.18
N ILE A 74 -2.31 -5.79 -9.97
CA ILE A 74 -1.16 -6.53 -9.41
C ILE A 74 -1.48 -8.02 -9.33
N ALA A 75 -2.62 -8.39 -8.76
CA ALA A 75 -3.05 -9.79 -8.67
C ALA A 75 -3.17 -10.47 -10.04
N ARG A 76 -3.56 -9.74 -11.08
CA ARG A 76 -3.59 -10.25 -12.46
C ARG A 76 -2.18 -10.48 -13.01
N ILE A 77 -1.25 -9.56 -12.76
CA ILE A 77 0.14 -9.68 -13.20
C ILE A 77 0.85 -10.81 -12.47
N GLU A 78 0.61 -10.98 -11.18
CA GLU A 78 1.20 -12.06 -10.38
C GLU A 78 0.84 -13.46 -10.90
N LYS A 79 -0.32 -13.60 -11.55
CA LYS A 79 -0.76 -14.84 -12.21
C LYS A 79 -0.11 -15.09 -13.56
N THR A 80 0.59 -14.11 -14.14
CA THR A 80 1.23 -14.29 -15.45
C THR A 80 2.49 -15.14 -15.33
N LYS A 81 2.70 -16.04 -16.31
CA LYS A 81 3.90 -16.89 -16.36
C LYS A 81 5.19 -16.07 -16.35
N LYS A 82 5.21 -14.92 -17.07
CA LYS A 82 6.37 -14.01 -17.10
C LYS A 82 6.75 -13.52 -15.70
N PHE A 83 5.77 -13.14 -14.89
CA PHE A 83 6.01 -12.71 -13.51
C PHE A 83 6.51 -13.87 -12.64
N GLN A 84 5.87 -15.04 -12.73
CA GLN A 84 6.24 -16.20 -11.92
C GLN A 84 7.66 -16.65 -12.17
N VAL A 85 8.11 -16.68 -13.43
CA VAL A 85 9.50 -17.03 -13.78
C VAL A 85 10.48 -16.00 -13.20
N ALA A 86 10.24 -14.71 -13.42
CA ALA A 86 11.09 -13.64 -12.89
C ALA A 86 11.16 -13.67 -11.35
N MET A 87 10.05 -14.01 -10.68
CA MET A 87 10.02 -14.12 -9.23
C MET A 87 10.75 -15.38 -8.75
N ALA A 88 10.59 -16.52 -9.41
CA ALA A 88 11.32 -17.73 -9.07
C ALA A 88 12.85 -17.52 -9.14
N GLU A 89 13.34 -16.85 -10.20
CA GLU A 89 14.76 -16.48 -10.33
C GLU A 89 15.24 -15.60 -9.19
N ARG A 90 14.41 -14.62 -8.78
CA ARG A 90 14.74 -13.72 -7.67
C ARG A 90 14.81 -14.47 -6.33
N VAL A 91 13.85 -15.34 -6.04
CA VAL A 91 13.88 -16.17 -4.82
C VAL A 91 15.12 -17.05 -4.81
N ALA A 92 15.44 -17.70 -5.93
CA ALA A 92 16.63 -18.54 -6.05
C ALA A 92 17.93 -17.74 -5.80
N LYS A 93 18.04 -16.53 -6.36
CA LYS A 93 19.18 -15.63 -6.09
C LYS A 93 19.29 -15.25 -4.62
N GLN A 94 18.17 -14.92 -3.97
CA GLN A 94 18.13 -14.59 -2.55
C GLN A 94 18.55 -15.78 -1.67
N GLN A 95 18.09 -16.99 -1.99
CA GLN A 95 18.47 -18.21 -1.29
C GLN A 95 19.96 -18.52 -1.44
N LYS A 96 20.53 -18.38 -2.64
CA LYS A 96 21.97 -18.55 -2.87
C LYS A 96 22.79 -17.57 -2.02
N LYS A 97 22.39 -16.29 -1.98
CA LYS A 97 23.07 -15.27 -1.18
C LYS A 97 23.00 -15.51 0.32
N ARG A 98 21.94 -16.16 0.82
CA ARG A 98 21.80 -16.48 2.25
C ARG A 98 22.59 -17.71 2.70
N LYS A 99 23.01 -18.55 1.76
CA LYS A 99 23.79 -19.78 2.02
C LYS A 99 25.31 -19.55 1.97
N VAL A 100 25.74 -18.37 1.50
CA VAL A 100 27.12 -17.88 1.55
C VAL A 100 27.24 -16.98 2.77
#